data_AF-A0A938AYE1-F1
#
_entry.id   AF-A0A938AYE1-F1
#
_cell.length_a   1.000
_cell.length_b   1.000
_cell.length_c   1.000
_cell.angle_alpha   90.00
_cell.angle_beta   90.00
_cell.angle_gamma   90.00
#
_symmetry.space_group_name_H-M   'P 1'
#
loop_
_entity.id
_entity.type
_entity.pdbx_description
1 polymer ?
#
loop_
_entity_poly.entity_id
_entity_poly.type
_entity_poly.pdbx_seq_one_letter_code
_entity_poly.pdbx_strand_id
1 'polypeptide(L)' 'MFKNIIAPVQAWLLSRGQCVGCGKPLSKGKRVNRKDGTEKVTCKCGRIFIYDPKTKKYRRALFEEV' A
#
# COMPACT_ATOMS: atom_id res chain seq x y z
N MET A 1 16.89 -8.46 20.64
CA MET A 1 17.06 -9.67 19.81
C MET A 1 15.95 -10.65 20.19
N PHE A 2 15.01 -11.13 19.39
CA PHE A 2 14.70 -11.12 17.97
C PHE A 2 13.21 -10.76 17.84
N LYS A 3 12.84 -9.59 17.31
CA LYS A 3 11.42 -9.29 17.00
C LYS A 3 11.19 -8.60 15.66
N ASN A 4 12.20 -8.05 14.99
CA ASN A 4 11.99 -7.15 13.85
C ASN A 4 12.90 -7.41 12.62
N ILE A 5 13.28 -8.67 12.32
CA ILE A 5 14.06 -9.00 11.10
C ILE A 5 13.19 -9.77 10.07
N ILE A 6 11.87 -9.55 10.09
CA ILE A 6 10.97 -9.96 8.99
C ILE A 6 10.13 -8.76 8.52
N ALA A 7 10.66 -7.54 8.68
CA ALA A 7 10.09 -6.32 8.09
C ALA A 7 10.77 -5.79 6.80
N PRO A 8 11.78 -6.42 6.15
CA PRO A 8 12.42 -5.75 5.02
C PRO A 8 11.59 -5.86 3.74
N VAL A 9 11.02 -7.03 3.41
CA VAL A 9 10.39 -7.24 2.09
C VAL A 9 9.05 -6.52 1.95
N GLN A 10 8.18 -6.52 2.96
CA GLN A 10 6.88 -5.85 2.84
C GLN A 10 7.02 -4.33 2.75
N ALA A 11 7.90 -3.73 3.56
CA ALA A 11 8.18 -2.30 3.50
C ALA A 11 8.90 -1.92 2.20
N TRP A 12 9.82 -2.77 1.72
CA TRP A 12 10.54 -2.57 0.47
C TRP A 12 9.66 -2.74 -0.77
N LEU A 13 8.74 -3.70 -0.78
CA LEU A 13 7.74 -3.83 -1.85
C LEU A 13 6.84 -2.59 -1.89
N LEU A 14 6.40 -2.09 -0.74
CA LEU A 14 5.60 -0.87 -0.66
C LEU A 14 6.38 0.37 -1.11
N SER A 15 7.66 0.49 -0.78
CA SER A 15 8.50 1.60 -1.24
C SER A 15 8.73 1.57 -2.75
N ARG A 16 8.78 0.37 -3.35
CA ARG A 16 8.72 0.19 -4.82
C ARG A 16 7.32 0.36 -5.42
N GLY A 17 6.30 0.64 -4.60
CA GLY A 17 4.92 0.75 -5.06
C GLY A 17 4.34 -0.57 -5.58
N GLN A 18 4.78 -1.71 -5.03
CA GLN A 18 4.30 -3.05 -5.36
C GLN A 18 3.40 -3.61 -4.26
N CYS A 19 2.44 -4.44 -4.67
CA CYS A 19 1.56 -5.12 -3.75
C CYS A 19 2.32 -6.19 -2.97
N VAL A 20 2.26 -6.11 -1.64
CA VAL A 20 2.95 -7.02 -0.71
C VAL A 20 2.57 -8.50 -0.81
N GLY A 21 1.52 -8.86 -1.54
CA GLY A 21 1.14 -10.27 -1.66
C GLY A 21 0.83 -10.77 -3.06
N CYS A 22 0.96 -9.94 -4.10
CA CYS A 22 0.98 -10.45 -5.48
C CYS A 22 2.10 -9.85 -6.35
N GLY A 23 2.94 -8.96 -5.79
CA GLY A 23 4.07 -8.33 -6.48
C GLY A 23 3.70 -7.35 -7.60
N LYS A 24 2.42 -7.26 -7.99
CA LYS A 24 1.98 -6.35 -9.04
C LYS A 24 2.12 -4.88 -8.61
N PRO A 25 2.48 -3.98 -9.54
CA PRO A 25 2.59 -2.56 -9.24
C PRO A 25 1.22 -1.96 -8.90
N LEU A 26 1.17 -1.24 -7.78
CA LEU A 26 0.00 -0.52 -7.27
C LEU A 26 -0.41 0.65 -8.18
N SER A 27 0.49 1.12 -9.06
CA SER A 27 0.16 2.08 -10.12
C SER A 27 -0.91 1.56 -11.08
N LYS A 28 -0.96 0.25 -11.32
CA LYS A 28 -1.99 -0.39 -12.16
C LYS A 28 -3.26 -0.79 -11.38
N GLY A 29 -3.31 -0.50 -10.08
CA GLY A 29 -4.49 -0.72 -9.25
C GLY A 29 -5.57 0.32 -9.49
N LYS A 30 -6.79 0.05 -9.02
CA LYS A 30 -7.89 1.01 -9.05
C LYS A 30 -7.63 2.10 -8.02
N ARG A 31 -7.48 3.35 -8.44
CA ARG A 31 -7.24 4.51 -7.56
C ARG A 31 -8.52 5.30 -7.34
N VAL A 32 -8.79 5.70 -6.12
CA VAL A 32 -9.93 6.52 -5.72
C VAL A 32 -9.44 7.61 -4.79
N ASN A 33 -9.61 8.87 -5.19
CA ASN A 33 -9.29 10.01 -4.34
C ASN A 33 -10.22 10.04 -3.13
N ARG A 34 -9.67 10.26 -1.94
CA ARG A 34 -10.44 10.44 -0.71
C ARG A 34 -10.45 11.90 -0.29
N LYS A 35 -11.42 12.25 0.56
CA LYS A 35 -11.64 13.62 1.05
C LYS A 35 -10.49 14.16 1.90
N ASP A 36 -9.71 13.28 2.52
CA ASP A 36 -8.52 13.58 3.32
C ASP A 36 -7.27 13.88 2.47
N GLY A 37 -7.39 13.85 1.13
CA GLY A 37 -6.28 14.12 0.21
C GLY A 37 -5.34 12.94 0.00
N THR A 38 -5.70 11.74 0.48
CA THR A 38 -5.03 10.49 0.15
C THR A 38 -5.76 9.74 -0.96
N GLU A 39 -5.08 8.80 -1.61
CA GLU A 39 -5.64 7.95 -2.66
C GLU A 39 -5.80 6.52 -2.16
N LYS A 40 -7.02 5.98 -2.21
CA LYS A 40 -7.28 4.55 -2.00
C LYS A 40 -6.90 3.79 -3.26
N VAL A 41 -5.96 2.85 -3.15
CA VAL A 41 -5.46 2.02 -4.23
C VAL A 41 -5.84 0.56 -3.98
N THR A 42 -6.74 0.03 -4.79
CA THR A 42 -7.15 -1.38 -4.72
C THR A 42 -6.36 -2.19 -5.75
N CYS A 43 -5.60 -3.17 -5.27
CA CYS A 43 -4.87 -4.09 -6.13
C CYS A 43 -5.80 -5.14 -6.75
N LYS A 44 -5.42 -5.71 -7.90
CA LYS A 44 -6.17 -6.80 -8.56
C LYS A 44 -6.39 -8.03 -7.66
N CYS A 45 -5.52 -8.25 -6.67
CA CYS A 45 -5.68 -9.34 -5.69
C CYS A 45 -6.69 -9.02 -4.57
N GLY A 46 -7.39 -7.88 -4.63
CA GLY A 46 -8.37 -7.46 -3.62
C GLY A 46 -7.77 -6.71 -2.43
N ARG A 47 -6.44 -6.67 -2.28
CA ARG A 47 -5.79 -5.90 -1.20
C ARG A 47 -5.87 -4.40 -1.45
N ILE A 48 -6.18 -3.66 -0.39
CA ILE A 48 -6.37 -2.22 -0.41
C ILE A 48 -5.18 -1.54 0.26
N PHE A 49 -4.70 -0.48 -0.37
CA PHE A 49 -3.61 0.36 0.07
C PHE A 49 -4.07 1.81 0.07
N ILE A 50 -3.48 2.63 0.92
CA ILE A 50 -3.63 4.08 0.89
C ILE A 50 -2.30 4.66 0.42
N TYR A 51 -2.36 5.46 -0.63
CA TYR A 51 -1.24 6.24 -1.11
C TYR A 51 -1.40 7.68 -0.63
N ASP A 52 -0.38 8.18 0.04
CA ASP A 52 -0.32 9.57 0.45
C ASP A 52 0.51 10.35 -0.57
N PRO A 53 -0.10 11.25 -1.37
CA PRO A 53 0.64 12.05 -2.36
C PRO A 53 1.60 13.05 -1.71
N LYS A 54 1.39 13.46 -0.45
CA LYS A 54 2.27 14.39 0.27
C LYS A 54 3.60 13.73 0.62
N THR A 55 3.54 12.51 1.15
CA THR A 55 4.73 11.75 1.55
C THR A 55 5.24 10.79 0.47
N LYS A 56 4.47 10.61 -0.62
CA LYS A 56 4.69 9.64 -1.71
C LYS A 56 4.82 8.19 -1.22
N LYS A 57 4.20 7.86 -0.09
CA LYS A 57 4.29 6.53 0.53
C LYS A 57 3.00 5.75 0.35
N TYR A 58 3.15 4.44 0.18
CA TYR A 58 2.05 3.49 0.25
C TYR A 58 2.00 2.87 1.64
N ARG A 59 0.81 2.85 2.24
CA ARG A 59 0.51 2.08 3.46
C ARG A 59 -0.63 1.11 3.19
N ARG A 60 -0.75 0.07 4.01
CA ARG A 60 -1.96 -0.78 3.99
C ARG A 60 -3.14 0.05 4.50
N ALA A 61 -4.31 -0.15 3.91
CA ALA A 61 -5.55 0.39 4.45
C ALA A 61 -5.84 -0.27 5.81
N LEU A 62 -6.29 0.53 6.77
CA LEU A 62 -6.81 0.05 8.04
C LEU A 62 -8.16 -0.63 7.81
N PHE A 63 -8.60 -1.45 8.78
CA PHE A 63 -9.87 -2.17 8.67
C PHE A 63 -11.07 -1.24 8.46
N GLU A 64 -11.04 -0.07 9.09
CA GLU A 64 -12.04 1.01 8.94
C GLU A 64 -12.03 1.68 7.55
N GLU A 65 -11.01 1.42 6.72
CA GLU A 65 -10.82 2.04 5.41
C GLU A 65 -11.11 1.08 4.23
N VAL A 66 -11.46 -0.18 4.53
CA VAL A 66 -11.74 -1.25 3.55
C VAL A 66 -13.15 -1.10 2.99
#